data_AF-A0A7S1HEM3-F1
#
_entry.id   AF-A0A7S1HEM3-F1
#
_cell.length_a   1.000
_cell.length_b   1.000
_cell.length_c   1.000
_cell.angle_alpha   90.00
_cell.angle_beta   90.00
_cell.angle_gamma   90.00
#
_symmetry.space_group_name_H-M   'P 1'
#
loop_
_entity.id
_entity.type
_entity.pdbx_description
1 polymer ?
#
loop_
_entity_poly.entity_id
_entity_poly.type
_entity_poly.pdbx_seq_one_letter_code
_entity_poly.pdbx_strand_id
1 'polypeptide(L)'
;AEGEFDLVFDCQCYHVVRQISESKAVDAVRRCLRPGGLYMVLTGNDSEPEAGPSVLSRKQLTAPFIKSFDIEAVMESRFDRTLHYDTLDRPPLAWVGLFRKRLELDASAWSSVHDAWAALLLGLRAPPHHPPSLDKLRDSLVRDANGVQRPVTIAIAGVGGGKGPVAAWVVRLREFLEQLLRDGVFSDGRVARAVLVD
;
A
#
# COMPACT_ATOMS: atom_id res chain seq x y z
N ALA A 1 11.40 -10.12 9.29
CA ALA A 1 10.67 -8.85 9.44
C ALA A 1 9.37 -8.93 8.66
N GLU A 2 8.30 -9.41 9.29
CA GLU A 2 6.96 -9.39 8.68
C GLU A 2 6.18 -8.19 9.23
N GLY A 3 5.97 -7.20 8.38
CA GLY A 3 5.23 -5.99 8.72
C GLY A 3 5.85 -5.18 9.86
N GLU A 4 7.17 -5.06 9.90
CA GLU A 4 7.89 -4.31 10.94
C GLU A 4 8.21 -2.88 10.50
N PHE A 5 8.34 -2.65 9.19
CA PHE A 5 8.83 -1.39 8.66
C PHE A 5 7.72 -0.41 8.27
N ASP A 6 7.95 0.87 8.54
CA ASP A 6 7.14 2.01 8.07
C ASP A 6 7.50 2.45 6.66
N LEU A 7 8.79 2.37 6.34
CA LEU A 7 9.37 2.76 5.06
C LEU A 7 10.36 1.69 4.64
N VAL A 8 10.28 1.28 3.38
CA VAL A 8 11.32 0.55 2.68
C VAL A 8 11.80 1.45 1.55
N PHE A 9 13.09 1.76 1.55
CA PHE A 9 13.73 2.49 0.46
C PHE A 9 14.57 1.52 -0.38
N ASP A 10 14.26 1.45 -1.67
CA ASP A 10 14.99 0.69 -2.67
C ASP A 10 15.72 1.66 -3.59
N CYS A 11 17.05 1.69 -3.47
CA CYS A 11 17.91 2.41 -4.39
C CYS A 11 18.47 1.43 -5.40
N GLN A 12 17.85 1.35 -6.57
CA GLN A 12 18.30 0.56 -7.72
C GLN A 12 18.42 -0.96 -7.49
N CYS A 13 17.76 -1.55 -6.50
CA CYS A 13 17.72 -3.00 -6.33
C CYS A 13 16.59 -3.63 -7.17
N TYR A 14 15.40 -3.01 -7.17
CA TYR A 14 14.21 -3.54 -7.82
C TYR A 14 14.42 -3.94 -9.29
N HIS A 15 15.14 -3.11 -10.06
CA HIS A 15 15.36 -3.35 -11.48
C HIS A 15 16.18 -4.63 -11.77
N VAL A 16 17.05 -5.04 -10.84
CA VAL A 16 17.84 -6.28 -10.93
C VAL A 16 16.96 -7.46 -10.53
N VAL A 17 16.36 -7.41 -9.34
CA VAL A 17 15.64 -8.56 -8.78
C VAL A 17 14.36 -8.90 -9.55
N ARG A 18 13.72 -7.91 -10.20
CA ARG A 18 12.53 -8.16 -11.03
C ARG A 18 12.81 -9.05 -12.24
N GLN A 19 14.06 -9.07 -12.74
CA GLN A 19 14.46 -9.92 -13.86
C GLN A 19 14.50 -11.41 -13.46
N ILE A 20 14.67 -11.70 -12.17
CA ILE A 20 14.62 -13.06 -11.63
C ILE A 20 13.17 -13.46 -11.40
N SER A 21 12.42 -12.63 -10.65
CA SER A 21 11.00 -12.83 -10.40
C SER A 21 10.36 -11.55 -9.86
N GLU A 22 9.64 -10.84 -10.74
CA GLU A 22 8.95 -9.60 -10.40
C GLU A 22 7.93 -9.79 -9.27
N SER A 23 7.13 -10.85 -9.31
CA SER A 23 6.15 -11.15 -8.26
C SER A 23 6.81 -11.38 -6.89
N LYS A 24 7.90 -12.15 -6.84
CA LYS A 24 8.63 -12.38 -5.58
C LYS A 24 9.30 -11.11 -5.05
N ALA A 25 9.78 -10.24 -5.92
CA ALA A 25 10.34 -8.95 -5.53
C ALA A 25 9.29 -8.05 -4.88
N VAL A 26 8.11 -7.92 -5.52
CA VAL A 26 6.97 -7.18 -4.96
C VAL A 26 6.52 -7.78 -3.63
N ASP A 27 6.40 -9.12 -3.55
CA ASP A 27 6.02 -9.81 -2.32
C ASP A 27 7.05 -9.68 -1.19
N ALA A 28 8.34 -9.58 -1.51
CA ALA A 28 9.37 -9.33 -0.49
C ALA A 28 9.16 -7.97 0.17
N VAL A 29 9.01 -6.91 -0.63
CA VAL A 29 8.74 -5.56 -0.12
C VAL A 29 7.40 -5.51 0.64
N ARG A 30 6.36 -6.12 0.06
CA ARG A 30 5.03 -6.20 0.67
C ARG A 30 5.11 -6.83 2.06
N ARG A 31 5.86 -7.92 2.24
CA ARG A 31 6.00 -8.57 3.56
C ARG A 31 6.78 -7.74 4.56
N CYS A 32 7.78 -6.98 4.14
CA CYS A 32 8.56 -6.12 5.05
C CYS A 32 7.71 -4.99 5.66
N LEU A 33 6.82 -4.40 4.87
CA LEU A 33 6.03 -3.24 5.27
C LEU A 33 4.83 -3.60 6.15
N ARG A 34 4.56 -2.81 7.18
CA ARG A 34 3.26 -2.84 7.85
C ARG A 34 2.17 -2.27 6.92
N PRO A 35 0.88 -2.60 7.10
CA PRO A 35 -0.17 -1.97 6.30
C PRO A 35 -0.14 -0.44 6.43
N GLY A 36 -0.33 0.25 5.31
CA GLY A 36 -0.17 1.70 5.18
C GLY A 36 1.29 2.19 5.09
N GLY A 37 2.27 1.30 5.25
CA GLY A 37 3.69 1.62 5.12
C GLY A 37 4.06 2.00 3.68
N LEU A 38 5.15 2.74 3.52
CA LEU A 38 5.61 3.29 2.26
C LEU A 38 6.75 2.47 1.65
N TYR A 39 6.65 2.22 0.37
CA TYR A 39 7.75 1.76 -0.46
C TYR A 39 8.18 2.90 -1.38
N MET A 40 9.43 3.32 -1.24
CA MET A 40 10.06 4.28 -2.16
C MET A 40 11.09 3.54 -3.00
N VAL A 41 11.00 3.68 -4.31
CA VAL A 41 11.94 3.07 -5.27
C VAL A 41 12.54 4.12 -6.18
N LEU A 42 13.85 4.07 -6.33
CA LEU A 42 14.62 4.87 -7.26
C LEU A 42 15.20 3.95 -8.35
N THR A 43 14.85 4.20 -9.62
CA THR A 43 15.27 3.37 -10.77
C THR A 43 15.50 4.22 -12.02
N GLY A 44 16.22 3.70 -13.01
CA GLY A 44 16.42 4.40 -14.28
C GLY A 44 15.11 4.69 -15.02
N ASN A 45 15.05 5.83 -15.70
CA ASN A 45 13.92 6.28 -16.50
C ASN A 45 14.18 6.04 -18.00
N ASP A 46 13.23 5.42 -18.69
CA ASP A 46 13.35 5.03 -20.11
C ASP A 46 13.29 6.18 -21.11
N SER A 47 13.08 7.41 -20.64
CA SER A 47 13.18 8.61 -21.48
C SER A 47 14.63 8.96 -21.85
N GLU A 48 15.62 8.43 -21.10
CA GLU A 48 17.05 8.55 -21.41
C GLU A 48 17.74 7.17 -21.33
N PRO A 49 17.38 6.20 -22.20
CA PRO A 49 17.72 4.79 -22.03
C PRO A 49 19.22 4.46 -22.24
N GLU A 50 19.96 5.36 -22.89
CA GLU A 50 21.39 5.20 -23.18
C GLU A 50 22.29 5.67 -22.03
N ALA A 51 21.73 6.33 -21.01
CA ALA A 51 22.48 6.87 -19.88
C ALA A 51 22.23 6.04 -18.61
N GLY A 52 23.26 5.33 -18.14
CA GLY A 52 23.29 4.74 -16.80
C GLY A 52 22.60 3.37 -16.64
N PRO A 53 21.89 3.12 -15.52
CA PRO A 53 21.40 1.79 -15.11
C PRO A 53 20.25 1.29 -16.00
N SER A 54 19.81 0.04 -15.79
CA SER A 54 18.60 -0.47 -16.45
C SER A 54 17.40 0.46 -16.20
N VAL A 55 16.69 0.77 -17.28
CA VAL A 55 15.59 1.73 -17.28
C VAL A 55 14.23 1.05 -17.32
N LEU A 56 13.22 1.73 -16.75
CA LEU A 56 11.82 1.31 -16.80
C LEU A 56 10.94 2.43 -17.34
N SER A 57 9.91 2.07 -18.10
CA SER A 57 8.76 2.95 -18.32
C SER A 57 7.97 3.15 -17.04
N ARG A 58 7.25 4.27 -16.95
CA ARG A 58 6.28 4.51 -15.86
C ARG A 58 5.29 3.36 -15.68
N LYS A 59 4.86 2.72 -16.78
CA LYS A 59 3.94 1.57 -16.74
C LYS A 59 4.62 0.32 -16.19
N GLN A 60 5.84 0.00 -16.62
CA GLN A 60 6.61 -1.13 -16.10
C GLN A 60 6.96 -0.95 -14.62
N LEU A 61 7.19 0.29 -14.18
CA LEU A 61 7.40 0.60 -12.77
C LEU A 61 6.13 0.38 -11.94
N THR A 62 4.95 0.82 -12.42
CA THR A 62 3.73 0.84 -11.60
C THR A 62 2.91 -0.44 -11.66
N ALA A 63 2.78 -1.07 -12.83
CA ALA A 63 1.90 -2.23 -13.04
C ALA A 63 2.07 -3.37 -12.02
N PRO A 64 3.29 -3.73 -11.58
CA PRO A 64 3.47 -4.83 -10.62
C PRO A 64 2.91 -4.53 -9.21
N PHE A 65 2.78 -3.25 -8.84
CA PHE A 65 2.40 -2.84 -7.49
C PHE A 65 0.90 -2.56 -7.34
N ILE A 66 0.15 -2.33 -8.41
CA ILE A 66 -1.24 -1.85 -8.36
C ILE A 66 -2.21 -2.76 -7.58
N LYS A 67 -1.88 -4.05 -7.46
CA LYS A 67 -2.70 -5.02 -6.75
C LYS A 67 -2.65 -4.78 -5.23
N SER A 68 -1.46 -4.64 -4.68
CA SER A 68 -1.22 -4.61 -3.24
C SER A 68 -0.88 -3.23 -2.68
N PHE A 69 -0.69 -2.24 -3.56
CA PHE A 69 -0.30 -0.89 -3.20
C PHE A 69 -1.18 0.16 -3.86
N ASP A 70 -1.35 1.28 -3.17
CA ASP A 70 -1.75 2.54 -3.78
C ASP A 70 -0.53 3.26 -4.34
N ILE A 71 -0.68 3.88 -5.50
CA ILE A 71 0.35 4.73 -6.08
C ILE A 71 0.18 6.13 -5.47
N GLU A 72 1.11 6.53 -4.62
CA GLU A 72 1.10 7.86 -4.00
C GLU A 72 1.70 8.90 -4.96
N ALA A 73 2.85 8.56 -5.55
CA ALA A 73 3.50 9.43 -6.51
C ALA A 73 4.38 8.62 -7.47
N VAL A 74 4.51 9.11 -8.70
CA VAL A 74 5.60 8.73 -9.60
C VAL A 74 6.09 10.00 -10.27
N MET A 75 7.34 10.35 -9.98
CA MET A 75 7.95 11.60 -10.42
C MET A 75 9.31 11.33 -11.07
N GLU A 76 9.70 12.23 -11.97
CA GLU A 76 11.02 12.23 -12.56
C GLU A 76 12.02 12.90 -11.60
N SER A 77 13.24 12.39 -11.59
CA SER A 77 14.38 12.97 -10.89
C SER A 77 15.67 12.66 -11.68
N ARG A 78 16.83 13.03 -11.14
CA ARG A 78 18.13 12.54 -11.62
C ARG A 78 18.89 11.89 -10.48
N PHE A 79 19.72 10.92 -10.81
CA PHE A 79 20.68 10.39 -9.84
C PHE A 79 21.68 11.47 -9.43
N ASP A 80 22.29 11.29 -8.26
CA ASP A 80 23.41 12.13 -7.87
C ASP A 80 24.63 11.85 -8.75
N ARG A 81 25.51 12.85 -8.86
CA ARG A 81 26.78 12.68 -9.56
C ARG A 81 27.66 11.71 -8.78
N THR A 82 28.23 10.74 -9.48
CA THR A 82 29.18 9.76 -8.92
C THR A 82 30.36 9.65 -9.87
N LEU A 83 31.48 9.07 -9.40
CA LEU A 83 32.65 8.78 -10.26
C LEU A 83 32.26 7.98 -11.52
N HIS A 84 31.23 7.13 -11.43
CA HIS A 84 30.73 6.36 -12.56
C HIS A 84 29.96 7.20 -13.59
N TYR A 85 29.37 8.33 -13.16
CA TYR A 85 28.61 9.24 -14.01
C TYR A 85 29.40 10.48 -14.44
N ASP A 86 30.62 10.67 -13.96
CA ASP A 86 31.46 11.83 -14.33
C ASP A 86 31.86 11.85 -15.81
N THR A 87 31.80 10.69 -16.48
CA THR A 87 31.99 10.58 -17.93
C THR A 87 30.76 10.95 -18.75
N LEU A 88 29.61 11.20 -18.10
CA LEU A 88 28.37 11.61 -18.74
C LEU A 88 28.21 13.13 -18.64
N ASP A 89 27.61 13.73 -19.66
CA ASP A 89 27.33 15.18 -19.69
C ASP A 89 26.43 15.63 -18.51
N ARG A 90 25.56 14.72 -18.05
CA ARG A 90 24.66 14.92 -16.91
C ARG A 90 24.34 13.59 -16.22
N PRO A 91 24.00 13.60 -14.92
CA PRO A 91 23.58 12.39 -14.24
C PRO A 91 22.33 11.76 -14.89
N PRO A 92 22.22 10.42 -14.91
CA PRO A 92 21.10 9.76 -15.56
C PRO A 92 19.74 10.14 -15.01
N LEU A 93 18.73 10.12 -15.86
CA LEU A 93 17.34 10.33 -15.48
C LEU A 93 16.81 9.13 -14.66
N ALA A 94 16.01 9.45 -13.65
CA ALA A 94 15.46 8.48 -12.71
C ALA A 94 13.95 8.64 -12.56
N TRP A 95 13.29 7.55 -12.21
CA TRP A 95 11.98 7.55 -11.57
C TRP A 95 12.14 7.46 -10.06
N VAL A 96 11.38 8.30 -9.35
CA VAL A 96 11.06 8.11 -7.94
C VAL A 96 9.60 7.65 -7.86
N GLY A 97 9.41 6.38 -7.53
CA GLY A 97 8.10 5.80 -7.26
C GLY A 97 7.84 5.74 -5.77
N LEU A 98 6.67 6.21 -5.34
CA LEU A 98 6.19 6.11 -3.96
C LEU A 98 4.87 5.33 -3.95
N PHE A 99 4.87 4.23 -3.22
CA PHE A 99 3.76 3.29 -3.14
C PHE A 99 3.38 3.03 -1.69
N ARG A 100 2.09 2.98 -1.39
CA ARG A 100 1.59 2.71 -0.05
C ARG A 100 0.96 1.33 0.03
N LYS A 101 1.44 0.49 0.95
CA LYS A 101 0.91 -0.87 1.15
C LYS A 101 -0.54 -0.80 1.62
N ARG A 102 -1.42 -1.58 0.98
CA ARG A 102 -2.81 -1.77 1.42
C ARG A 102 -2.88 -2.76 2.58
N LEU A 103 -3.91 -2.63 3.41
CA LEU A 103 -4.36 -3.73 4.27
C LEU A 103 -5.23 -4.66 3.41
N GLU A 104 -4.71 -5.84 3.08
CA GLU A 104 -5.42 -6.84 2.29
C GLU A 104 -6.17 -7.81 3.22
N LEU A 105 -7.47 -7.99 2.99
CA LEU A 105 -8.33 -8.92 3.70
C LEU A 105 -9.01 -9.86 2.69
N ASP A 106 -9.14 -11.14 3.04
CA ASP A 106 -9.84 -12.14 2.23
C ASP A 106 -11.11 -12.58 2.94
N ALA A 107 -12.26 -12.22 2.35
CA ALA A 107 -13.58 -12.53 2.88
C ALA A 107 -14.09 -13.92 2.49
N SER A 108 -13.37 -14.68 1.66
CA SER A 108 -13.79 -16.01 1.22
C SER A 108 -13.93 -17.00 2.38
N ALA A 109 -13.18 -16.78 3.46
CA ALA A 109 -13.22 -17.59 4.67
C ALA A 109 -14.21 -17.06 5.75
N TRP A 110 -14.88 -15.93 5.53
CA TRP A 110 -15.75 -15.32 6.54
C TRP A 110 -17.14 -15.95 6.50
N SER A 111 -17.51 -16.63 7.58
CA SER A 111 -18.84 -17.23 7.76
C SER A 111 -19.82 -16.30 8.47
N SER A 112 -19.30 -15.30 9.18
CA SER A 112 -20.07 -14.38 10.00
C SER A 112 -19.51 -12.95 10.00
N VAL A 113 -20.33 -12.00 10.45
CA VAL A 113 -19.88 -10.62 10.71
C VAL A 113 -18.82 -10.57 11.81
N HIS A 114 -18.85 -11.52 12.74
CA HIS A 114 -17.82 -11.63 13.77
C HIS A 114 -16.46 -11.97 13.17
N ASP A 115 -16.40 -12.90 12.21
CA ASP A 115 -15.17 -13.27 11.50
C ASP A 115 -14.61 -12.05 10.73
N ALA A 116 -15.50 -11.33 10.04
CA ALA A 116 -15.14 -10.13 9.31
C ALA A 116 -14.58 -9.03 10.23
N TRP A 117 -15.20 -8.82 11.39
CA TRP A 117 -14.72 -7.88 12.40
C TRP A 117 -13.38 -8.31 13.00
N ALA A 118 -13.23 -9.59 13.33
CA ALA A 118 -11.99 -10.14 13.88
C ALA A 118 -10.83 -10.01 12.88
N ALA A 119 -11.06 -10.30 11.60
CA ALA A 119 -10.08 -10.13 10.54
C ALA A 119 -9.69 -8.65 10.37
N LEU A 120 -10.66 -7.74 10.42
CA LEU A 120 -10.39 -6.30 10.38
C LEU A 120 -9.51 -5.84 11.55
N LEU A 121 -9.86 -6.21 12.79
CA LEU A 121 -9.07 -5.83 13.97
C LEU A 121 -7.66 -6.40 13.93
N LEU A 122 -7.51 -7.66 13.52
CA LEU A 122 -6.20 -8.29 13.34
C LEU A 122 -5.37 -7.56 12.30
N GLY A 123 -5.97 -7.24 11.14
CA GLY A 123 -5.33 -6.51 10.06
C GLY A 123 -4.91 -5.09 10.44
N LEU A 124 -5.77 -4.38 11.18
CA LEU A 124 -5.47 -3.07 11.76
C LEU A 124 -4.47 -3.15 12.92
N ARG A 125 -4.17 -4.35 13.43
CA ARG A 125 -3.41 -4.54 14.68
C ARG A 125 -4.00 -3.70 15.81
N ALA A 126 -5.33 -3.74 15.91
CA ALA A 126 -6.09 -3.02 16.91
C ALA A 126 -5.90 -3.65 18.31
N PRO A 127 -6.17 -2.91 19.40
CA PRO A 127 -6.12 -3.47 20.74
C PRO A 127 -7.04 -4.70 20.90
N PRO A 128 -6.62 -5.75 21.65
CA PRO A 128 -7.33 -7.02 21.71
C PRO A 128 -8.73 -6.95 22.35
N HIS A 129 -9.01 -5.90 23.13
CA HIS A 129 -10.29 -5.66 23.79
C HIS A 129 -11.20 -4.71 22.99
N HIS A 130 -10.89 -4.44 21.73
CA HIS A 130 -11.68 -3.53 20.90
C HIS A 130 -13.04 -4.16 20.57
N PRO A 131 -14.17 -3.59 21.04
CA PRO A 131 -15.48 -4.19 20.83
C PRO A 131 -15.94 -4.07 19.36
N PRO A 132 -16.87 -4.93 18.91
CA PRO A 132 -17.43 -4.89 17.55
C PRO A 132 -18.42 -3.75 17.35
N SER A 133 -17.89 -2.54 17.21
CA SER A 133 -18.67 -1.31 17.00
C SER A 133 -17.96 -0.35 16.06
N LEU A 134 -18.69 0.15 15.05
CA LEU A 134 -18.18 1.16 14.12
C LEU A 134 -17.79 2.46 14.84
N ASP A 135 -18.53 2.85 15.89
CA ASP A 135 -18.19 4.01 16.71
C ASP A 135 -16.81 3.84 17.37
N LYS A 136 -16.55 2.64 17.90
CA LYS A 136 -15.26 2.31 18.50
C LYS A 136 -14.16 2.20 17.45
N LEU A 137 -14.47 1.70 16.26
CA LEU A 137 -13.55 1.70 15.13
C LEU A 137 -13.16 3.13 14.75
N ARG A 138 -14.11 4.08 14.69
CA ARG A 138 -13.80 5.50 14.50
C ARG A 138 -12.88 6.00 15.60
N ASP A 139 -13.20 5.76 16.87
CA ASP A 139 -12.35 6.17 17.99
C ASP A 139 -10.91 5.66 17.80
N SER A 140 -10.75 4.38 17.45
CA SER A 140 -9.45 3.75 17.23
C SER A 140 -8.69 4.35 16.04
N LEU A 141 -9.38 4.56 14.91
CA LEU A 141 -8.81 5.16 13.72
C LEU A 141 -8.37 6.61 13.97
N VAL A 142 -9.16 7.41 14.68
CA VAL A 142 -8.84 8.82 14.96
C VAL A 142 -7.67 8.93 15.95
N ARG A 143 -7.69 8.13 17.02
CA ARG A 143 -6.70 8.20 18.11
C ARG A 143 -5.36 7.54 17.80
N ASP A 144 -5.18 7.00 16.59
CA ASP A 144 -3.96 6.27 16.20
C ASP A 144 -3.65 5.06 17.10
N ALA A 145 -4.69 4.41 17.62
CA ALA A 145 -4.54 3.28 18.54
C ALA A 145 -4.22 1.94 17.82
N ASN A 146 -4.09 1.98 16.50
CA ASN A 146 -3.87 0.83 15.64
C ASN A 146 -2.40 0.72 15.22
N GLY A 147 -1.90 -0.50 14.97
CA GLY A 147 -0.53 -0.75 14.53
C GLY A 147 -0.29 -0.58 13.02
N VAL A 148 -1.11 0.20 12.31
CA VAL A 148 -0.98 0.50 10.88
C VAL A 148 -0.48 1.92 10.67
N GLN A 149 0.22 2.15 9.55
CA GLN A 149 0.51 3.52 9.12
C GLN A 149 -0.71 4.12 8.43
N ARG A 150 -0.92 5.43 8.59
CA ARG A 150 -2.00 6.16 7.92
C ARG A 150 -1.40 7.18 6.93
N PRO A 151 -2.04 7.47 5.78
CA PRO A 151 -3.25 6.88 5.21
C PRO A 151 -3.26 5.34 5.10
N VAL A 152 -4.43 4.71 5.10
CA VAL A 152 -4.53 3.26 4.82
C VAL A 152 -5.75 2.92 3.98
N THR A 153 -5.55 2.01 3.04
CA THR A 153 -6.62 1.41 2.23
C THR A 153 -6.82 -0.02 2.65
N ILE A 154 -8.05 -0.36 2.99
CA ILE A 154 -8.49 -1.71 3.33
C ILE A 154 -9.05 -2.33 2.05
N ALA A 155 -8.29 -3.19 1.39
CA ALA A 155 -8.71 -3.93 0.22
C ALA A 155 -9.32 -5.26 0.66
N ILE A 156 -10.60 -5.48 0.35
CA ILE A 156 -11.35 -6.68 0.74
C ILE A 156 -11.69 -7.48 -0.52
N ALA A 157 -11.10 -8.68 -0.62
CA ALA A 157 -11.35 -9.64 -1.69
C ALA A 157 -12.39 -10.68 -1.27
N GLY A 158 -12.94 -11.44 -2.23
CA GLY A 158 -13.68 -12.67 -1.92
C GLY A 158 -15.04 -12.48 -1.23
N VAL A 159 -15.64 -11.28 -1.32
CA VAL A 159 -16.98 -10.99 -0.78
C VAL A 159 -18.03 -11.64 -1.69
N GLY A 160 -18.20 -12.96 -1.58
CA GLY A 160 -18.98 -13.77 -2.52
C GLY A 160 -20.33 -13.17 -2.91
N GLY A 161 -20.52 -12.85 -4.20
CA GLY A 161 -21.81 -12.57 -4.86
C GLY A 161 -22.72 -11.48 -4.26
N GLY A 162 -22.27 -10.73 -3.25
CA GLY A 162 -23.01 -9.61 -2.65
C GLY A 162 -24.24 -9.97 -1.80
N LYS A 163 -24.44 -11.25 -1.40
CA LYS A 163 -25.60 -11.65 -0.59
C LYS A 163 -25.19 -12.17 0.79
N GLY A 164 -25.93 -11.77 1.82
CA GLY A 164 -25.78 -12.25 3.18
C GLY A 164 -25.16 -11.25 4.16
N PRO A 165 -25.08 -11.61 5.46
CA PRO A 165 -24.68 -10.69 6.53
C PRO A 165 -23.26 -10.11 6.36
N VAL A 166 -22.32 -10.92 5.87
CA VAL A 166 -20.92 -10.49 5.64
C VAL A 166 -20.86 -9.44 4.54
N ALA A 167 -21.49 -9.69 3.39
CA ALA A 167 -21.51 -8.73 2.29
C ALA A 167 -22.15 -7.40 2.70
N ALA A 168 -23.28 -7.45 3.42
CA ALA A 168 -23.95 -6.27 3.95
C ALA A 168 -23.05 -5.50 4.94
N TRP A 169 -22.30 -6.21 5.78
CA TRP A 169 -21.35 -5.59 6.69
C TRP A 169 -20.19 -4.92 5.97
N VAL A 170 -19.62 -5.54 4.92
CA VAL A 170 -18.53 -4.93 4.13
C VAL A 170 -19.00 -3.65 3.45
N VAL A 171 -20.20 -3.65 2.86
CA VAL A 171 -20.80 -2.44 2.29
C VAL A 171 -20.94 -1.36 3.36
N ARG A 172 -21.48 -1.70 4.54
CA ARG A 172 -21.63 -0.77 5.66
C ARG A 172 -20.28 -0.22 6.15
N LEU A 173 -19.23 -1.03 6.22
CA LEU A 173 -17.88 -0.58 6.58
C LEU A 173 -17.36 0.44 5.57
N ARG A 174 -17.53 0.18 4.26
CA ARG A 174 -17.11 1.10 3.21
C ARG A 174 -17.84 2.44 3.31
N GLU A 175 -19.17 2.40 3.37
CA GLU A 175 -20.01 3.61 3.50
C GLU A 175 -19.64 4.41 4.75
N PHE A 176 -19.36 3.72 5.86
CA PHE A 176 -18.91 4.34 7.09
C PHE A 176 -17.58 5.08 6.93
N LEU A 177 -16.55 4.45 6.35
CA LEU A 177 -15.24 5.08 6.14
C LEU A 177 -15.32 6.24 5.15
N GLU A 178 -16.12 6.11 4.08
CA GLU A 178 -16.40 7.20 3.16
C GLU A 178 -17.11 8.38 3.85
N GLN A 179 -18.04 8.10 4.76
CA GLN A 179 -18.71 9.13 5.54
C GLN A 179 -17.72 9.87 6.45
N LEU A 180 -16.84 9.16 7.17
CA LEU A 180 -15.79 9.79 7.99
C LEU A 180 -14.88 10.70 7.16
N LEU A 181 -14.55 10.29 5.93
CA LEU A 181 -13.76 11.09 5.01
C LEU A 181 -14.51 12.36 4.59
N ARG A 182 -15.79 12.25 4.20
CA ARG A 182 -16.64 13.40 3.84
C ARG A 182 -16.81 14.39 4.98
N ASP A 183 -16.92 13.88 6.21
CA ASP A 183 -17.10 14.68 7.41
C ASP A 183 -15.79 15.34 7.90
N GLY A 184 -14.67 15.12 7.20
CA GLY A 184 -13.38 15.71 7.57
C GLY A 184 -12.84 15.21 8.90
N VAL A 185 -13.27 14.01 9.35
CA VAL A 185 -12.85 13.42 10.63
C VAL A 185 -11.33 13.20 10.66
N PHE A 186 -10.71 13.01 9.50
CA PHE A 186 -9.26 12.91 9.31
C PHE A 186 -8.66 14.26 8.88
N SER A 187 -8.66 15.24 9.79
CA SER A 187 -8.21 16.61 9.50
C SER A 187 -6.71 16.77 9.20
N ASP A 188 -5.92 15.73 9.45
CA ASP A 188 -4.46 15.68 9.30
C ASP A 188 -4.00 14.83 8.10
N GLY A 189 -4.93 14.42 7.24
CA GLY A 189 -4.63 13.56 6.10
C GLY A 189 -4.44 12.08 6.44
N ARG A 190 -4.54 11.66 7.72
CA ARG A 190 -4.43 10.26 8.15
C ARG A 190 -5.72 9.47 7.90
N VAL A 191 -6.13 9.42 6.63
CA VAL A 191 -7.40 8.85 6.16
C VAL A 191 -7.41 7.32 6.20
N ALA A 192 -8.59 6.74 6.37
CA ALA A 192 -8.85 5.32 6.13
C ALA A 192 -9.98 5.16 5.11
N ARG A 193 -9.80 4.24 4.15
CA ARG A 193 -10.82 3.89 3.15
C ARG A 193 -10.91 2.38 2.98
N ALA A 194 -12.04 1.89 2.49
CA ALA A 194 -12.19 0.49 2.09
C ALA A 194 -12.53 0.39 0.61
N VAL A 195 -11.96 -0.60 -0.08
CA VAL A 195 -12.22 -0.91 -1.49
C VAL A 195 -12.50 -2.40 -1.62
N LEU A 196 -13.42 -2.75 -2.52
CA LEU A 196 -13.62 -4.13 -2.95
C LEU A 196 -12.63 -4.43 -4.07
N VAL A 197 -11.99 -5.59 -4.01
CA VAL A 197 -11.11 -6.07 -5.07
C VAL A 197 -11.62 -7.41 -5.57
N ASP A 198 -11.65 -7.57 -6.88
CA ASP A 198 -12.05 -8.81 -7.57
C ASP A 198 -10.88 -9.83 -7.62
#